data_AF-A0A3D5VFU8-F1
#
_entry.id   AF-A0A3D5VFU8-F1
#
_cell.length_a   1.000
_cell.length_b   1.000
_cell.length_c   1.000
_cell.angle_alpha   90.00
_cell.angle_beta   90.00
_cell.angle_gamma   90.00
#
_symmetry.space_group_name_H-M   'P 1'
#
loop_
_entity.id
_entity.type
_entity.pdbx_description
1 polymer ?
#
loop_
_entity_poly.entity_id
_entity_poly.type
_entity_poly.pdbx_seq_one_letter_code
_entity_poly.pdbx_strand_id
1 'polypeptide(L)' 'MANLIFMGTSNFACRTLAALEQANYKPKLIITRTDSISGRHRQPSMPPVKKWAAA' A
#
# COMPACT_ATOMS: atom_id res chain seq x y z
N MET A 1 18.17 9.97 10.28
CA MET A 1 17.24 9.10 9.55
C MET A 1 16.06 9.95 9.10
N ALA A 2 15.74 10.01 7.80
CA ALA A 2 14.62 10.82 7.32
C ALA A 2 13.27 10.16 7.65
N ASN A 3 12.24 10.97 7.93
CA ASN A 3 10.87 10.48 8.09
C ASN A 3 10.29 10.17 6.71
N LEU A 4 10.29 8.89 6.32
CA LEU A 4 9.77 8.45 5.03
C LEU A 4 8.24 8.29 5.10
N ILE A 5 7.55 8.90 4.13
CA ILE A 5 6.11 8.71 3.88
C ILE A 5 5.98 8.08 2.50
N PHE A 6 5.21 7.00 2.41
CA PHE A 6 4.93 6.33 1.14
C PHE A 6 3.50 6.61 0.69
N MET A 7 3.31 7.01 -0.56
CA MET A 7 2.00 7.23 -1.16
C MET A 7 1.83 6.32 -2.37
N GLY A 8 0.83 5.45 -2.35
CA GLY A 8 0.60 4.50 -3.43
C GLY A 8 -0.67 3.68 -3.22
N THR A 9 -1.15 2.98 -4.24
CA THR A 9 -2.43 2.25 -4.16
C THR A 9 -2.41 0.89 -4.84
N SER A 10 -1.78 0.77 -6.01
CA SER A 10 -1.85 -0.42 -6.87
C SER A 10 -0.85 -1.53 -6.49
N ASN A 11 -0.99 -2.70 -7.11
CA ASN A 11 -0.01 -3.79 -6.99
C ASN A 11 1.41 -3.36 -7.42
N PHE A 12 1.53 -2.41 -8.34
CA PHE A 12 2.83 -1.84 -8.72
C PHE A 12 3.49 -1.14 -7.53
N ALA A 13 2.73 -0.33 -6.79
CA ALA A 13 3.23 0.36 -5.60
C ALA A 13 3.65 -0.61 -4.48
N CYS A 14 2.97 -1.76 -4.33
CA CYS A 14 3.37 -2.79 -3.37
C CYS A 14 4.79 -3.32 -3.63
N ARG A 15 5.23 -3.39 -4.89
CA ARG A 15 6.60 -3.83 -5.23
C ARG A 15 7.64 -2.85 -4.69
N THR A 16 7.37 -1.55 -4.77
CA THR A 16 8.23 -0.51 -4.20
C THR A 16 8.26 -0.59 -2.67
N LEU A 17 7.11 -0.81 -2.03
CA LEU A 17 7.06 -1.00 -0.56
C LEU A 17 7.87 -2.21 -0.10
N ALA A 18 7.74 -3.34 -0.79
CA ALA A 18 8.53 -4.53 -0.49
C ALA A 18 10.05 -4.28 -0.64
N ALA A 19 10.47 -3.56 -1.68
CA ALA A 19 11.88 -3.20 -1.87
C ALA A 19 12.39 -2.25 -0.76
N LEU A 20 11.57 -1.29 -0.34
CA LEU A 20 11.91 -0.39 0.78
C LEU A 20 12.08 -1.15 2.09
N GLU A 21 11.20 -2.10 2.39
CA GLU A 21 11.31 -2.95 3.57
C GLU A 21 12.57 -3.83 3.54
N GLN A 22 12.86 -4.46 2.40
CA GLN A 22 14.08 -5.26 2.22
C GLN A 22 15.36 -4.42 2.39
N ALA A 23 15.31 -3.15 1.99
CA ALA A 23 16.42 -2.20 2.14
C ALA A 23 16.43 -1.50 3.53
N ASN A 24 15.59 -1.92 4.46
CA ASN A 24 15.47 -1.38 5.82
C ASN A 24 15.06 0.11 5.89
N TYR A 25 14.33 0.58 4.86
CA TYR A 25 13.74 1.92 4.78
C TYR A 25 12.23 1.88 5.04
N LYS A 26 11.81 1.43 6.24
CA LYS A 26 10.39 1.33 6.57
C LYS A 26 9.72 2.71 6.67
N PRO A 27 8.67 3.00 5.85
CA PRO A 27 7.92 4.25 5.97
C PRO A 27 7.22 4.35 7.32
N LYS A 28 7.21 5.55 7.91
CA LYS A 28 6.44 5.83 9.14
C LYS A 28 4.94 5.97 8.88
N LEU A 29 4.57 6.31 7.66
CA LEU A 29 3.19 6.49 7.23
C LEU A 29 3.04 5.99 5.80
N ILE A 30 1.95 5.27 5.56
CA ILE A 30 1.54 4.81 4.23
C ILE A 30 0.17 5.44 3.93
N ILE A 31 0.07 6.13 2.79
CA ILE A 31 -1.16 6.75 2.32
C ILE A 31 -1.59 6.05 1.04
N THR A 32 -2.83 5.60 1.01
CA THR A 32 -3.47 4.91 -0.12
C THR A 32 -4.86 5.48 -0.32
N ARG A 33 -5.50 5.19 -1.46
CA ARG A 33 -6.92 5.50 -1.64
C ARG A 33 -7.78 4.80 -0.59
N THR A 34 -8.97 5.32 -0.36
CA THR A 34 -10.00 4.67 0.44
C THR A 34 -10.38 3.31 -0.16
N ASP A 35 -10.96 2.45 0.67
CA ASP A 35 -11.60 1.24 0.18
C ASP A 35 -12.68 1.60 -0.84
N SER A 36 -12.86 0.73 -1.83
CA SER A 36 -13.82 0.96 -2.90
C SER A 36 -14.49 -0.33 -3.32
N ILE A 37 -15.59 -0.18 -4.03
CA ILE A 37 -16.28 -1.28 -4.70
C ILE A 37 -15.46 -1.71 -5.92
N SER A 38 -15.21 -3.01 -6.10
CA SER A 38 -14.48 -3.52 -7.27
C SER A 38 -14.95 -4.89 -7.76
N GLY A 39 -14.50 -5.27 -8.96
CA GLY A 39 -14.83 -6.53 -9.63
C GLY A 39 -16.26 -6.60 -10.17
N ARG A 40 -16.60 -7.74 -10.80
CA ARG A 40 -17.93 -7.95 -11.40
C ARG A 40 -19.06 -8.02 -10.36
N HIS A 41 -18.78 -8.50 -9.15
CA HIS A 41 -19.74 -8.61 -8.05
C HIS A 41 -19.80 -7.39 -7.12
N ARG A 42 -19.07 -6.31 -7.45
CA ARG A 42 -19.12 -5.04 -6.72
C ARG A 42 -19.00 -5.21 -5.20
N GLN A 43 -18.01 -6.00 -4.78
CA GLN A 43 -17.76 -6.20 -3.36
C GLN A 43 -16.89 -5.07 -2.80
N PRO A 44 -17.09 -4.67 -1.52
CA PRO A 44 -16.13 -3.83 -0.82
C PRO A 44 -14.75 -4.45 -0.88
N SER A 45 -13.76 -3.66 -1.28
CA SER A 45 -12.41 -4.13 -1.48
C SER A 45 -11.38 -3.12 -0.99
N MET A 46 -10.42 -3.63 -0.22
CA MET A 46 -9.25 -2.85 0.18
C MET A 46 -8.28 -2.70 -0.99
N PRO A 47 -7.66 -1.53 -1.16
CA PRO A 47 -6.61 -1.35 -2.15
C PRO A 47 -5.40 -2.24 -1.85
N PRO A 48 -4.64 -2.66 -2.87
CA PRO A 48 -3.45 -3.49 -2.71
C PRO A 48 -2.47 -3.00 -1.63
N VAL A 49 -2.15 -1.70 -1.61
CA VAL A 49 -1.21 -1.15 -0.62
C VAL A 49 -1.78 -1.24 0.80
N LYS A 50 -3.09 -1.06 0.98
CA LYS A 50 -3.73 -1.22 2.29
C LYS A 50 -3.66 -2.68 2.77
N LYS A 51 -3.85 -3.63 1.86
CA LYS A 51 -3.70 -5.07 2.15
C LYS A 51 -2.27 -5.42 2.54
N TRP A 52 -1.28 -4.88 1.82
CA TRP A 52 0.13 -5.07 2.13
C TRP A 52 0.49 -4.52 3.52
N ALA A 53 0.00 -3.34 3.87
CA ALA A 53 0.30 -2.69 5.15
C ALA A 53 -0.42 -3.29 6.37
N ALA A 54 -1.49 -4.06 6.15
CA ALA A 54 -2.28 -4.70 7.20
C ALA A 54 -1.94 -6.19 7.41
N ALA A 55 -1.05 -6.75 6.57
CA ALA A 55 -0.51 -8.10 6.71
C ALA A 55 0.63 -8.12 7.73
#